data_AF-A0A3D2FSZ3-F1
#
_entry.id   AF-A0A3D2FSZ3-F1
#
_cell.length_a   1.000
_cell.length_b   1.000
_cell.length_c   1.000
_cell.angle_alpha   90.00
_cell.angle_beta   90.00
_cell.angle_gamma   90.00
#
_symmetry.space_group_name_H-M   'P 1'
#
loop_
_entity.id
_entity.type
_entity.pdbx_description
1 polymer ?
#
loop_
_entity_poly.entity_id
_entity_poly.type
_entity_poly.pdbx_seq_one_letter_code
_entity_poly.pdbx_strand_id
1 'polypeptide(L)' 'MSTAPQRGFPDTEFAARCAAAQAAMARRGIDAMLFASEAEIRYFTGFLTPFWQRPTRPWFLVLPLT' A
#
# COMPACT_ATOMS: atom_id res chain seq x y z
N MET A 1 4.17 28.26 19.73
CA MET A 1 4.76 27.42 18.65
C MET A 1 3.67 26.47 18.18
N SER A 2 3.39 26.41 16.88
CA SER A 2 2.34 25.51 16.34
C SER A 2 2.89 24.09 16.22
N THR A 3 2.14 23.10 16.72
CA THR A 3 2.49 21.68 16.58
C THR A 3 2.43 21.29 15.10
N ALA A 4 3.46 20.58 14.63
CA ALA A 4 3.48 20.07 13.26
C ALA A 4 2.30 19.10 13.05
N PRO A 5 1.64 19.13 11.88
CA PRO A 5 0.53 18.22 11.60
C PRO A 5 1.02 16.78 11.55
N GLN A 6 0.22 15.85 12.07
CA GLN A 6 0.48 14.43 11.98
C GLN A 6 0.51 13.99 10.50
N ARG A 7 1.56 13.27 10.10
CA ARG A 7 1.71 12.73 8.75
C ARG A 7 1.49 11.22 8.77
N GLY A 8 0.71 10.72 7.82
CA GLY A 8 0.48 9.29 7.64
C GLY A 8 -0.49 8.68 8.66
N PHE A 9 -0.52 7.36 8.67
CA PHE A 9 -1.37 6.53 9.53
C PHE A 9 -0.49 5.64 10.44
N PRO A 10 -1.01 5.16 11.57
CA PRO A 10 -0.30 4.14 12.37
C PRO A 10 -0.18 2.83 11.59
N ASP A 11 0.82 2.02 11.92
CA ASP A 11 1.08 0.72 11.27
C ASP A 11 -0.14 -0.22 11.29
N THR A 12 -0.98 -0.11 12.33
CA THR A 12 -2.23 -0.87 12.47
C THR A 12 -3.23 -0.60 11.34
N GLU A 13 -3.25 0.61 10.79
CA GLU A 13 -4.12 0.96 9.66
C GLU A 13 -3.70 0.21 8.39
N PHE A 14 -2.39 0.15 8.11
CA PHE A 14 -1.87 -0.57 6.95
C PHE A 14 -2.07 -2.08 7.09
N ALA A 15 -1.86 -2.63 8.28
CA ALA A 15 -2.17 -4.03 8.58
C ALA A 15 -3.66 -4.35 8.36
N ALA A 16 -4.57 -3.47 8.79
CA ALA A 16 -6.01 -3.65 8.57
C ALA A 16 -6.40 -3.63 7.08
N ARG A 17 -5.76 -2.76 6.28
CA ARG A 17 -5.97 -2.71 4.82
C ARG A 17 -5.52 -3.99 4.13
N CYS A 18 -4.34 -4.51 4.49
CA CYS A 18 -3.85 -5.79 4.00
C CYS A 18 -4.82 -6.93 4.36
N ALA A 19 -5.24 -7.01 5.62
CA ALA A 19 -6.18 -8.04 6.08
C ALA A 19 -7.53 -7.98 5.34
N ALA A 20 -8.05 -6.78 5.07
CA ALA A 20 -9.29 -6.60 4.31
C ALA A 20 -9.14 -7.09 2.86
N ALA A 21 -8.02 -6.77 2.21
CA ALA A 21 -7.71 -7.24 0.86
C ALA A 21 -7.54 -8.78 0.82
N GLN A 22 -6.78 -9.35 1.75
CA GLN A 22 -6.58 -10.80 1.88
C GLN A 22 -7.91 -11.54 2.13
N ALA A 23 -8.81 -11.00 2.95
CA ALA A 23 -10.14 -11.56 3.13
C ALA A 23 -10.96 -11.57 1.83
N ALA A 24 -10.82 -10.53 1.00
CA ALA A 24 -11.46 -10.49 -0.32
C ALA A 24 -10.80 -11.45 -1.31
N MET A 25 -9.47 -11.60 -1.26
CA MET A 25 -8.70 -12.56 -2.05
C MET A 25 -9.13 -14.00 -1.74
N ALA A 26 -9.23 -14.36 -0.45
CA ALA A 26 -9.68 -15.68 0.01
C ALA A 26 -11.08 -16.03 -0.52
N ARG A 27 -12.03 -15.08 -0.47
CA ARG A 27 -13.39 -15.28 -1.01
C ARG A 27 -13.44 -15.48 -2.52
N ARG A 28 -12.41 -15.02 -3.25
CA ARG A 28 -12.36 -15.02 -4.72
C ARG A 28 -11.38 -16.05 -5.30
N GLY A 29 -10.66 -16.79 -4.45
CA GLY A 29 -9.62 -17.72 -4.88
C GLY A 29 -8.43 -17.02 -5.57
N ILE A 30 -7.97 -15.89 -5.01
CA ILE A 30 -6.82 -15.14 -5.52
C ILE A 30 -5.62 -15.36 -4.59
N ASP A 31 -4.50 -15.84 -5.11
CA ASP A 31 -3.31 -16.14 -4.30
C ASP A 31 -2.39 -14.92 -4.07
N ALA A 32 -2.43 -13.96 -5.00
CA ALA A 32 -1.65 -12.73 -4.92
C ALA A 32 -2.31 -11.57 -5.68
N MET A 33 -2.11 -10.34 -5.19
CA MET A 33 -2.42 -9.11 -5.91
C MET A 33 -1.12 -8.38 -6.27
N LEU A 34 -1.05 -7.85 -7.48
CA LEU A 34 0.04 -7.03 -7.98
C LEU A 34 -0.46 -5.60 -8.21
N PHE A 35 0.21 -4.62 -7.61
CA PHE A 35 -0.08 -3.21 -7.79
C PHE A 35 1.09 -2.49 -8.44
N ALA A 36 0.79 -1.47 -9.26
CA ALA A 36 1.79 -0.75 -10.04
C ALA A 36 1.59 0.78 -10.04
N SER A 37 0.58 1.29 -9.33
CA SER A 37 0.36 2.73 -9.20
C SER A 37 0.85 3.29 -7.87
N GLU A 38 1.25 4.57 -7.88
CA GLU A 38 1.63 5.29 -6.66
C GLU A 38 0.55 5.23 -5.59
N ALA A 39 -0.71 5.42 -5.98
CA ALA A 39 -1.83 5.45 -5.05
C ALA A 39 -2.01 4.11 -4.32
N GLU A 40 -1.90 2.99 -5.04
CA GLU A 40 -2.04 1.65 -4.44
C GLU A 40 -0.86 1.31 -3.54
N ILE A 41 0.38 1.57 -3.99
CA ILE A 41 1.57 1.33 -3.16
C ILE A 41 1.50 2.16 -1.88
N ARG A 42 1.12 3.44 -1.98
CA ARG A 42 0.95 4.31 -0.82
C ARG A 42 -0.21 3.87 0.09
N TYR A 43 -1.29 3.33 -0.47
CA TYR A 43 -2.44 2.86 0.29
C TYR A 43 -2.06 1.71 1.24
N PHE A 44 -1.28 0.73 0.76
CA PHE A 44 -0.90 -0.45 1.55
C PHE A 44 0.35 -0.25 2.40
N THR A 45 1.26 0.66 2.04
CA THR A 45 2.58 0.77 2.71
C THR A 45 2.82 2.11 3.39
N GLY A 46 2.03 3.14 3.07
CA GLY A 46 2.34 4.53 3.45
C GLY A 46 3.58 5.11 2.74
N PHE A 47 4.26 4.34 1.88
CA PHE A 47 5.47 4.76 1.20
C PHE A 47 5.19 5.90 0.24
N LEU A 48 5.83 7.05 0.50
CA LEU A 48 5.71 8.27 -0.30
C LEU A 48 7.09 8.65 -0.80
N THR A 49 7.26 8.74 -2.12
CA THR A 49 8.55 9.05 -2.74
C THR A 49 8.38 9.94 -3.96
N PRO A 50 9.29 10.89 -4.23
CA PRO A 50 9.28 11.63 -5.49
C PRO A 50 9.74 10.78 -6.69
N PHE A 51 10.23 9.55 -6.47
CA PHE A 51 10.74 8.69 -7.55
C PHE A 51 9.67 8.29 -8.59
N TRP A 52 8.38 8.40 -8.27
CA TRP A 52 7.30 8.25 -9.24
C TRP A 52 7.39 9.21 -10.43
N GLN A 53 8.08 10.34 -10.26
CA GLN A 53 8.35 11.29 -11.34
C GLN A 53 9.45 10.81 -12.31
N ARG A 54 10.13 9.69 -12.02
CA ARG A 54 11.14 9.09 -12.89
C ARG A 54 10.54 7.90 -13.66
N PRO A 55 10.18 8.08 -14.94
CA PRO A 55 9.48 7.03 -15.71
C PRO A 55 10.33 5.78 -15.98
N THR A 56 11.65 5.81 -15.73
CA THR A 56 12.57 4.68 -15.95
C THR A 56 12.73 3.75 -14.75
N ARG A 57 11.93 3.92 -13.69
CA ARG A 57 11.98 3.09 -12.48
C ARG A 57 10.57 2.63 -12.14
N PRO A 58 10.07 1.53 -12.72
CA PRO A 58 8.77 0.99 -12.35
C PRO A 58 8.84 0.43 -10.93
N TRP A 59 7.75 0.62 -10.17
CA TRP A 59 7.58 0.10 -8.83
C TRP A 59 6.42 -0.86 -8.80
N PHE A 60 6.56 -1.92 -8.02
CA PHE A 60 5.56 -2.95 -7.86
C PHE A 60 5.40 -3.29 -6.38
N LEU A 61 4.17 -3.53 -5.96
CA LEU A 61 3.86 -4.12 -4.68
C LEU A 61 3.15 -5.45 -4.91
N VAL A 62 3.63 -6.50 -4.27
CA VAL A 62 2.98 -7.81 -4.24
C VAL A 62 2.37 -7.99 -2.85
N LEU A 63 1.05 -8.20 -2.80
CA LEU A 63 0.34 -8.61 -1.59
C LEU A 63 -0.03 -10.09 -1.72
N PRO A 64 0.61 -10.99 -0.94
CA PRO A 64 0.22 -12.40 -0.90
C PRO A 64 -1.06 -12.60 -0.09
N LEU A 65 -1.69 -13.77 -0.26
CA LEU A 65 -2.88 -14.17 0.48
C LEU A 65 -2.71 -14.17 2.01
N THR A 66 -1.49 -14.34 2.52
CA THR A 66 -1.15 -14.32 3.96
C THR A 66 0.17 -13.63 4.20
#